data_AF-A0A954H6R5-F1
#
_entry.id   AF-A0A954H6R5-F1
#
_cell.length_a   1.000
_cell.length_b   1.000
_cell.length_c   1.000
_cell.angle_alpha   90.00
_cell.angle_beta   90.00
_cell.angle_gamma   90.00
#
_symmetry.space_group_name_H-M   'P 1'
#
loop_
_entity.id
_entity.type
_entity.pdbx_description
1 polymer ?
#
loop_
_entity_poly.entity_id
_entity_poly.type
_entity_poly.pdbx_seq_one_letter_code
_entity_poly.pdbx_strand_id
1 'polypeptide(L)'
;MSEATVTVGVSTSPGLDAVELRRRWWHISPGILAVLLWFFPHRDPISPTLYGIFVCAGVALALHIYIRYRKIARQGDTSDRLDAVAGYACSVLSMILCFPADIELALVVLAVLAFGDGSATLVGKLVQGPRLPWNREKSWSGFLAFVLIGGTMASLMYWSETQNPEAIFLKPVTTLQILICGFLPAMVGAFTESIRSNINDNIRVGLSAGVTVGLIQWLTLGIS
;
A
#
# COMPACT_ATOMS: atom_id res chain seq x y z
N MET A 1 -37.36 -27.47 39.62
CA MET A 1 -36.54 -26.25 39.81
C MET A 1 -35.13 -26.63 39.42
N SER A 2 -34.76 -26.57 38.14
CA SER A 2 -34.37 -25.39 37.35
C SER A 2 -33.07 -24.78 37.83
N GLU A 3 -31.98 -25.06 37.11
CA GLU A 3 -30.89 -24.10 36.90
C GLU A 3 -30.22 -24.46 35.56
N ALA A 4 -30.75 -23.85 34.49
CA ALA A 4 -30.09 -23.82 33.19
C ALA A 4 -29.04 -22.70 33.24
N THR A 5 -27.77 -23.09 33.24
CA THR A 5 -26.64 -22.17 33.12
C THR A 5 -26.66 -21.55 31.72
N VAL A 6 -27.25 -20.36 31.63
CA VAL A 6 -27.20 -19.52 30.43
C VAL A 6 -25.76 -19.04 30.28
N THR A 7 -25.01 -19.68 29.38
CA THR A 7 -23.74 -19.16 28.90
C THR A 7 -24.04 -17.91 28.08
N VAL A 8 -23.82 -16.74 28.70
CA VAL A 8 -23.88 -15.44 28.04
C VAL A 8 -22.79 -15.45 26.96
N GLY A 9 -23.19 -15.67 25.71
CA GLY A 9 -22.34 -15.46 24.56
C GLY A 9 -21.91 -14.00 24.55
N VAL A 10 -20.62 -13.75 24.74
CA VAL A 10 -20.01 -12.44 24.53
C VAL A 10 -20.18 -12.13 23.05
N SER A 11 -21.20 -11.34 22.72
CA SER A 11 -21.33 -10.72 21.42
C SER A 11 -20.18 -9.72 21.28
N THR A 12 -19.10 -10.13 20.62
CA THR A 12 -18.10 -9.18 20.14
C THR A 12 -18.81 -8.26 19.16
N SER A 13 -19.04 -7.02 19.59
CA SER A 13 -19.53 -5.95 18.74
C SER A 13 -18.71 -5.91 17.44
N PRO A 14 -19.32 -5.64 16.27
CA PRO A 14 -18.61 -5.50 14.99
C PRO A 14 -17.79 -4.19 14.92
N GLY A 15 -17.25 -3.74 16.06
CA GLY A 15 -16.35 -2.61 16.19
C GLY A 15 -14.90 -3.01 15.95
N LEU A 16 -14.08 -2.03 15.58
CA LEU A 16 -12.64 -2.18 15.40
C LEU A 16 -11.99 -2.70 16.69
N ASP A 17 -11.51 -3.93 16.67
CA ASP A 17 -10.73 -4.49 17.78
C ASP A 17 -9.40 -3.71 17.93
N ALA A 18 -8.91 -3.55 19.15
CA ALA A 18 -7.69 -2.81 19.45
C ALA A 18 -6.45 -3.44 18.77
N VAL A 19 -6.45 -4.76 18.60
CA VAL A 19 -5.41 -5.49 17.85
C VAL A 19 -5.43 -5.10 16.37
N GLU A 20 -6.62 -4.98 15.79
CA GLU A 20 -6.80 -4.59 14.40
C GLU A 20 -6.43 -3.12 14.19
N LEU A 21 -6.85 -2.22 15.08
CA LEU A 21 -6.47 -0.81 15.01
C LEU A 21 -4.95 -0.63 15.08
N ARG A 22 -4.28 -1.34 16.00
CA ARG A 22 -2.82 -1.34 16.10
C ARG A 22 -2.17 -1.87 14.82
N ARG A 23 -2.71 -2.93 14.22
CA ARG A 23 -2.22 -3.46 12.94
C ARG A 23 -2.33 -2.41 11.82
N ARG A 24 -3.45 -1.68 11.76
CA ARG A 24 -3.71 -0.63 10.76
C ARG A 24 -2.76 0.55 10.91
N TRP A 25 -2.45 0.97 12.13
CA TRP A 25 -1.44 1.99 12.38
C TRP A 25 -0.06 1.63 11.79
N TRP A 26 0.36 0.37 11.96
CA TRP A 26 1.61 -0.11 11.34
C TRP A 26 1.54 -0.22 9.80
N HIS A 27 0.34 -0.35 9.22
CA HIS A 27 0.16 -0.34 7.75
C HIS A 27 0.20 1.08 7.19
N ILE A 28 -0.34 2.05 7.93
CA ILE A 28 -0.39 3.47 7.50
C ILE A 28 0.94 4.18 7.78
N SER A 29 1.70 3.77 8.81
CA SER A 29 2.93 4.44 9.23
C SER A 29 4.00 4.61 8.15
N PRO A 30 4.28 3.62 7.26
CA PRO A 30 5.25 3.82 6.19
C PRO A 30 4.81 4.88 5.18
N GLY A 31 3.51 4.94 4.89
CA GLY A 31 2.93 5.99 4.05
C GLY A 31 3.05 7.38 4.68
N ILE A 32 2.81 7.50 6.00
CA ILE A 32 3.01 8.75 6.74
C ILE A 32 4.48 9.19 6.66
N LEU A 33 5.43 8.26 6.83
CA LEU A 33 6.85 8.58 6.72
C LEU A 33 7.20 9.14 5.34
N ALA A 34 6.66 8.58 4.25
CA ALA A 34 6.85 9.13 2.92
C ALA A 34 6.24 10.52 2.73
N VAL A 35 5.07 10.79 3.33
CA VAL A 35 4.51 12.16 3.35
C VAL A 35 5.41 13.12 4.14
N LEU A 36 6.05 12.68 5.23
CA LEU A 36 7.00 13.52 5.97
C LEU A 36 8.28 13.80 5.19
N LEU A 37 8.74 12.85 4.36
CA LEU A 37 9.93 13.02 3.52
C LEU A 37 9.74 14.08 2.43
N TRP A 38 8.50 14.37 2.03
CA TRP A 38 8.18 15.46 1.10
C TRP A 38 8.73 16.83 1.53
N PHE A 39 8.78 17.12 2.83
CA PHE A 39 9.25 18.42 3.32
C PHE A 39 10.75 18.63 3.17
N PHE A 40 11.50 17.60 2.80
CA PHE A 40 12.93 17.67 2.59
C PHE A 40 13.19 17.71 1.09
N PRO A 41 13.62 18.87 0.53
CA PRO A 41 14.04 18.92 -0.87
C PRO A 41 15.28 18.05 -1.05
N HIS A 42 15.23 17.16 -2.02
CA HIS A 42 16.35 16.31 -2.42
C HIS A 42 16.77 16.65 -3.84
N ARG A 43 18.03 16.38 -4.17
CA ARG A 43 18.52 16.56 -5.54
C ARG A 43 17.97 15.48 -6.46
N ASP A 44 17.44 15.92 -7.59
CA ASP A 44 17.00 15.06 -8.68
C ASP A 44 17.92 15.18 -9.91
N PRO A 45 18.42 14.07 -10.47
CA PRO A 45 18.22 12.69 -10.03
C PRO A 45 18.96 12.38 -8.71
N ILE A 46 18.41 11.46 -7.93
CA ILE A 46 19.02 10.93 -6.70
C ILE A 46 20.49 10.57 -6.97
N SER A 47 21.42 11.11 -6.16
CA SER A 47 22.85 10.83 -6.35
C SER A 47 23.11 9.32 -6.34
N PRO A 48 24.07 8.80 -7.15
CA PRO A 48 24.38 7.36 -7.17
C PRO A 48 24.70 6.79 -5.78
N THR A 49 25.24 7.63 -4.89
CA THR A 49 25.49 7.29 -3.49
C THR A 49 24.20 7.09 -2.70
N LEU A 50 23.25 8.01 -2.81
CA LEU A 50 21.96 7.92 -2.13
C LEU A 50 21.11 6.76 -2.69
N TYR A 51 21.17 6.54 -4.00
CA TYR A 51 20.60 5.34 -4.63
C TYR A 51 21.23 4.06 -4.06
N GLY A 52 22.55 3.99 -3.99
CA GLY A 52 23.26 2.87 -3.38
C GLY A 52 22.86 2.63 -1.91
N ILE A 53 22.62 3.70 -1.14
CA ILE A 53 22.11 3.60 0.24
C ILE A 53 20.70 3.00 0.24
N PHE A 54 19.78 3.46 -0.62
CA PHE A 54 18.43 2.90 -0.71
C PHE A 54 18.44 1.43 -1.12
N VAL A 55 19.27 1.05 -2.10
CA VAL A 55 19.45 -0.34 -2.51
C VAL A 55 19.99 -1.18 -1.36
N CYS A 56 21.06 -0.73 -0.70
CA CYS A 56 21.64 -1.45 0.44
C CYS A 56 20.67 -1.60 1.61
N ALA A 57 19.97 -0.52 1.98
CA ALA A 57 18.95 -0.54 3.03
C ALA A 57 17.78 -1.45 2.65
N GLY A 58 17.34 -1.40 1.40
CA GLY A 58 16.29 -2.26 0.87
C GLY A 58 16.66 -3.74 0.86
N VAL A 59 17.85 -4.08 0.39
CA VAL A 59 18.40 -5.45 0.41
C VAL A 59 18.58 -5.93 1.85
N ALA A 60 19.09 -5.08 2.75
CA ALA A 60 19.23 -5.43 4.16
C ALA A 60 17.87 -5.68 4.82
N LEU A 61 16.85 -4.86 4.52
CA LEU A 61 15.49 -5.03 5.00
C LEU A 61 14.87 -6.32 4.44
N ALA A 62 14.99 -6.57 3.14
CA ALA A 62 14.49 -7.78 2.48
C ALA A 62 15.14 -9.04 3.07
N LEU A 63 16.46 -9.02 3.28
CA LEU A 63 17.20 -10.11 3.91
C LEU A 63 16.78 -10.30 5.37
N HIS A 64 16.57 -9.21 6.11
CA HIS A 64 16.08 -9.26 7.49
C HIS A 64 14.69 -9.90 7.56
N ILE A 65 13.77 -9.48 6.68
CA ILE A 65 12.43 -10.06 6.54
C ILE A 65 12.53 -11.55 6.19
N TYR A 66 13.36 -11.92 5.21
CA TYR A 66 13.56 -13.31 4.80
C TYR A 66 14.09 -14.20 5.93
N ILE A 67 15.10 -13.74 6.67
CA ILE A 67 15.67 -14.47 7.81
C ILE A 67 14.61 -14.63 8.92
N ARG A 68 13.85 -13.57 9.23
CA ARG A 68 12.79 -13.61 10.24
C ARG A 68 11.64 -14.53 9.83
N TYR A 69 11.24 -14.49 8.56
CA TYR A 69 10.27 -15.42 7.97
C TYR A 69 10.73 -16.86 8.12
N ARG A 70 11.97 -17.19 7.73
CA ARG A 70 12.51 -18.55 7.91
C ARG A 70 12.56 -18.98 9.38
N LYS A 71 12.81 -18.05 10.30
CA LYS A 71 12.84 -18.35 11.75
C LYS A 71 11.44 -18.61 12.31
N ILE A 72 10.44 -17.84 11.89
CA ILE A 72 9.06 -17.94 12.36
C ILE A 72 8.30 -19.09 11.68
N ALA A 73 8.50 -19.32 10.39
CA ALA A 73 7.98 -20.50 9.68
C ALA A 73 8.45 -21.82 10.31
N ARG A 74 9.59 -21.80 11.00
CA ARG A 74 10.13 -22.95 11.75
C ARG A 74 9.59 -23.08 13.18
N GLN A 75 8.93 -22.04 13.72
CA GLN A 75 8.38 -22.00 15.08
C GLN A 75 6.85 -22.13 15.13
N GLY A 76 6.17 -22.19 13.99
CA GLY A 76 4.78 -22.61 13.90
C GLY A 76 3.73 -21.59 14.36
N ASP A 77 4.08 -20.32 14.59
CA ASP A 77 3.10 -19.30 14.99
C ASP A 77 3.40 -17.87 14.48
N THR A 78 2.35 -17.15 14.07
CA THR A 78 2.27 -15.79 13.49
C THR A 78 2.84 -15.55 12.07
N SER A 79 2.36 -16.31 11.07
CA SER A 79 2.61 -16.08 9.62
C SER A 79 2.10 -14.70 9.13
N ASP A 80 0.88 -14.35 9.50
CA ASP A 80 0.13 -13.28 8.82
C ASP A 80 0.74 -11.88 8.99
N ARG A 81 1.45 -11.67 10.11
CA ARG A 81 2.04 -10.36 10.43
C ARG A 81 3.32 -10.09 9.66
N LEU A 82 4.11 -11.14 9.44
CA LEU A 82 5.31 -11.05 8.60
C LEU A 82 4.92 -10.97 7.13
N ASP A 83 3.91 -11.72 6.72
CA ASP A 83 3.44 -11.72 5.34
C ASP A 83 2.97 -10.31 4.94
N ALA A 84 2.22 -9.63 5.80
CA ALA A 84 1.78 -8.26 5.54
C ALA A 84 2.96 -7.28 5.33
N VAL A 85 3.97 -7.32 6.20
CA VAL A 85 5.16 -6.44 6.12
C VAL A 85 6.06 -6.82 4.95
N ALA A 86 6.22 -8.12 4.69
CA ALA A 86 7.01 -8.64 3.58
C ALA A 86 6.40 -8.24 2.23
N GLY A 87 5.09 -8.40 2.06
CA GLY A 87 4.42 -8.01 0.83
C GLY A 87 4.58 -6.53 0.54
N TYR A 88 4.47 -5.71 1.59
CA TYR A 88 4.64 -4.27 1.53
C TYR A 88 6.05 -3.86 1.10
N ALA A 89 7.07 -4.37 1.81
CA ALA A 89 8.46 -4.07 1.51
C ALA A 89 8.86 -4.59 0.14
N CYS A 90 8.46 -5.81 -0.24
CA CYS A 90 8.80 -6.39 -1.53
C CYS A 90 8.21 -5.58 -2.70
N SER A 91 6.94 -5.18 -2.63
CA SER A 91 6.32 -4.40 -3.71
C SER A 91 7.00 -3.03 -3.89
N VAL A 92 7.25 -2.29 -2.81
CA VAL A 92 7.90 -0.97 -2.90
C VAL A 92 9.35 -1.12 -3.34
N LEU A 93 10.10 -2.07 -2.79
CA LEU A 93 11.49 -2.32 -3.19
C LEU A 93 11.60 -2.75 -4.65
N SER A 94 10.67 -3.56 -5.16
CA SER A 94 10.67 -3.93 -6.57
C SER A 94 10.55 -2.70 -7.48
N MET A 95 9.73 -1.71 -7.10
CA MET A 95 9.60 -0.48 -7.88
C MET A 95 10.89 0.34 -7.85
N ILE A 96 11.52 0.50 -6.69
CA ILE A 96 12.80 1.23 -6.57
C ILE A 96 13.91 0.57 -7.39
N LEU A 97 13.95 -0.77 -7.41
CA LEU A 97 14.98 -1.52 -8.14
C LEU A 97 14.75 -1.56 -9.65
N CYS A 98 13.50 -1.65 -10.10
CA CYS A 98 13.16 -1.67 -11.52
C CYS A 98 13.12 -0.28 -12.15
N PHE A 99 12.76 0.76 -11.37
CA PHE A 99 12.57 2.14 -11.82
C PHE A 99 13.32 3.12 -10.92
N PRO A 100 14.66 3.02 -10.86
CA PRO A 100 15.46 3.85 -9.97
C PRO A 100 15.42 5.34 -10.30
N ALA A 101 15.12 5.69 -11.55
CA ALA A 101 14.97 7.07 -12.03
C ALA A 101 13.55 7.62 -11.90
N ASP A 102 12.57 6.78 -11.53
CA ASP A 102 11.16 7.15 -11.39
C ASP A 102 10.63 6.73 -9.99
N ILE A 103 11.24 7.28 -8.93
CA ILE A 103 10.89 6.93 -7.55
C ILE A 103 9.43 7.28 -7.20
N GLU A 104 8.82 8.22 -7.93
CA GLU A 104 7.40 8.55 -7.85
C GLU A 104 6.50 7.32 -8.02
N LEU A 105 6.93 6.32 -8.81
CA LEU A 105 6.19 5.08 -9.01
C LEU A 105 6.19 4.20 -7.75
N ALA A 106 7.33 4.15 -7.05
CA ALA A 106 7.43 3.45 -5.77
C ALA A 106 6.57 4.12 -4.69
N LEU A 107 6.52 5.46 -4.69
CA LEU A 107 5.67 6.23 -3.79
C LEU A 107 4.18 6.00 -4.08
N VAL A 108 3.76 5.92 -5.34
CA VAL A 108 2.38 5.54 -5.69
C VAL A 108 2.01 4.17 -5.12
N VAL A 109 2.86 3.16 -5.33
CA VAL A 109 2.61 1.80 -4.79
C VAL A 109 2.54 1.81 -3.28
N LEU A 110 3.45 2.55 -2.63
CA LEU A 110 3.46 2.75 -1.20
C LEU A 110 2.13 3.37 -0.72
N ALA A 111 1.66 4.43 -1.37
CA ALA A 111 0.42 5.11 -1.00
C ALA A 111 -0.80 4.17 -1.14
N VAL A 112 -0.88 3.44 -2.25
CA VAL A 112 -1.95 2.48 -2.51
C VAL A 112 -2.01 1.40 -1.43
N LEU A 113 -0.86 0.86 -1.03
CA LEU A 113 -0.79 -0.15 0.02
C LEU A 113 -1.07 0.42 1.42
N ALA A 114 -0.55 1.60 1.77
CA ALA A 114 -0.75 2.20 3.11
C ALA A 114 -2.19 2.68 3.30
N PHE A 115 -2.67 3.50 2.36
CA PHE A 115 -3.90 4.25 2.52
C PHE A 115 -5.08 3.54 1.88
N GLY A 116 -4.88 2.77 0.80
CA GLY A 116 -5.94 1.99 0.16
C GLY A 116 -6.53 0.94 1.09
N ASP A 117 -5.76 -0.06 1.48
CA ASP A 117 -6.24 -1.15 2.36
C ASP A 117 -6.64 -0.64 3.75
N GLY A 118 -5.86 0.30 4.30
CA GLY A 118 -6.15 0.96 5.58
C GLY A 118 -7.52 1.63 5.59
N SER A 119 -7.82 2.44 4.57
CA SER A 119 -9.10 3.14 4.46
C SER A 119 -10.25 2.21 4.10
N ALA A 120 -10.02 1.22 3.24
CA ALA A 120 -11.03 0.26 2.82
C ALA A 120 -11.59 -0.52 4.01
N THR A 121 -10.70 -0.97 4.89
CA THR A 121 -11.12 -1.70 6.09
C THR A 121 -11.79 -0.78 7.09
N LEU A 122 -11.21 0.40 7.35
CA LEU A 122 -11.75 1.35 8.31
C LEU A 122 -13.17 1.79 7.93
N VAL A 123 -13.33 2.30 6.70
CA VAL A 123 -14.63 2.76 6.20
C VAL A 123 -15.58 1.58 5.99
N GLY A 124 -15.09 0.45 5.49
CA GLY A 124 -15.92 -0.75 5.31
C GLY A 124 -16.54 -1.26 6.61
N LYS A 125 -15.84 -1.11 7.75
CA LYS A 125 -16.34 -1.47 9.08
C LYS A 125 -17.21 -0.37 9.72
N LEU A 126 -16.83 0.89 9.57
CA LEU A 126 -17.54 2.02 10.17
C LEU A 126 -18.85 2.35 9.45
N VAL A 127 -18.79 2.54 8.12
CA VAL A 127 -19.95 2.91 7.30
C VAL A 127 -20.80 1.69 6.97
N GLN A 128 -20.18 0.50 6.91
CA GLN A 128 -20.83 -0.73 6.48
C GLN A 128 -21.50 -0.54 5.10
N GLY A 129 -22.39 -1.42 4.68
CA GLY A 129 -23.13 -1.27 3.42
C GLY A 129 -23.19 -2.54 2.58
N PRO A 130 -23.70 -2.43 1.33
CA PRO A 130 -23.89 -3.58 0.47
C PRO A 130 -22.56 -4.30 0.20
N ARG A 131 -22.62 -5.63 0.23
CA ARG A 131 -21.45 -6.48 -0.05
C ARG A 131 -21.17 -6.53 -1.55
N LEU A 132 -19.90 -6.74 -1.91
CA LEU A 132 -19.54 -6.94 -3.32
C LEU A 132 -20.14 -8.26 -3.82
N PRO A 133 -20.70 -8.31 -5.04
CA PRO A 133 -21.38 -9.50 -5.55
C PRO A 133 -20.44 -10.70 -5.72
N TRP A 134 -19.15 -10.46 -5.98
CA TRP A 134 -18.11 -11.49 -6.10
C TRP A 134 -17.36 -11.78 -4.80
N ASN A 135 -17.49 -10.93 -3.78
CA ASN A 135 -16.85 -11.16 -2.48
C ASN A 135 -17.68 -10.59 -1.32
N ARG A 136 -18.43 -11.48 -0.66
CA ARG A 136 -19.31 -11.12 0.45
C ARG A 136 -18.58 -10.61 1.70
N GLU A 137 -17.28 -10.85 1.81
CA GLU A 137 -16.47 -10.36 2.93
C GLU A 137 -16.11 -8.88 2.80
N LYS A 138 -16.15 -8.34 1.57
CA LYS A 138 -15.82 -6.95 1.27
C LYS A 138 -17.10 -6.15 0.98
N SER A 139 -17.08 -4.85 1.25
CA SER A 139 -18.21 -3.93 1.03
C SER A 139 -17.92 -2.91 -0.07
N TRP A 140 -18.97 -2.39 -0.69
CA TRP A 140 -18.85 -1.26 -1.62
C TRP A 140 -18.30 0.00 -0.95
N SER A 141 -18.62 0.24 0.32
CA SER A 141 -18.08 1.36 1.09
C SER A 141 -16.56 1.27 1.27
N GLY A 142 -16.04 0.08 1.58
CA GLY A 142 -14.60 -0.14 1.65
C GLY A 142 -13.92 -0.02 0.30
N PHE A 143 -14.53 -0.57 -0.76
CA PHE A 143 -14.00 -0.43 -2.12
C PHE A 143 -13.90 1.05 -2.54
N LEU A 144 -14.96 1.84 -2.34
CA LEU A 144 -14.97 3.25 -2.70
C LEU A 144 -13.98 4.05 -1.86
N ALA A 145 -13.86 3.75 -0.56
CA ALA A 145 -12.85 4.37 0.29
C ALA A 145 -11.43 4.10 -0.19
N PHE A 146 -11.14 2.85 -0.60
CA PHE A 146 -9.86 2.49 -1.20
C PHE A 146 -9.54 3.40 -2.38
N VAL A 147 -10.47 3.49 -3.35
CA VAL A 147 -10.26 4.26 -4.59
C VAL A 147 -10.10 5.74 -4.29
N LEU A 148 -10.96 6.32 -3.46
CA LEU A 148 -10.96 7.75 -3.20
C LEU A 148 -9.78 8.17 -2.33
N ILE A 149 -9.56 7.51 -1.19
CA ILE A 149 -8.50 7.89 -0.25
C ILE A 149 -7.15 7.42 -0.76
N GLY A 150 -7.05 6.15 -1.19
CA GLY A 150 -5.84 5.59 -1.77
C GLY A 150 -5.43 6.31 -3.05
N GLY A 151 -6.38 6.60 -3.95
CA GLY A 151 -6.13 7.37 -5.17
C GLY A 151 -5.69 8.80 -4.90
N THR A 152 -6.32 9.50 -3.96
CA THR A 152 -5.93 10.86 -3.58
C THR A 152 -4.51 10.88 -2.98
N MET A 153 -4.18 9.97 -2.07
CA MET A 153 -2.84 9.89 -1.48
C MET A 153 -1.79 9.48 -2.51
N ALA A 154 -2.11 8.56 -3.41
CA ALA A 154 -1.22 8.17 -4.50
C ALA A 154 -0.96 9.33 -5.47
N SER A 155 -1.98 10.08 -5.87
CA SER A 155 -1.83 11.28 -6.69
C SER A 155 -1.02 12.35 -5.98
N LEU A 156 -1.24 12.56 -4.66
CA LEU A 156 -0.48 13.51 -3.88
C LEU A 156 1.01 13.14 -3.81
N MET A 157 1.32 11.86 -3.60
CA MET A 157 2.70 11.36 -3.56
C MET A 157 3.39 11.41 -4.92
N TYR A 158 2.67 11.11 -6.00
CA TYR A 158 3.20 11.26 -7.36
C TYR A 158 3.47 12.74 -7.68
N TRP A 159 2.52 13.62 -7.32
CA TRP A 159 2.67 15.07 -7.50
C TRP A 159 3.82 15.64 -6.68
N SER A 160 3.98 15.23 -5.42
CA SER A 160 5.02 15.77 -4.55
C SER A 160 6.42 15.54 -5.09
N GLU A 161 6.64 14.38 -5.72
CA GLU A 161 7.94 14.04 -6.31
C GLU A 161 8.13 14.73 -7.66
N THR A 162 7.14 14.65 -8.54
CA THR A 162 7.23 15.24 -9.90
C THR A 162 7.23 16.77 -9.92
N GLN A 163 6.77 17.42 -8.85
CA GLN A 163 6.81 18.88 -8.68
C GLN A 163 7.92 19.35 -7.73
N ASN A 164 8.87 18.49 -7.37
CA ASN A 164 10.09 18.92 -6.69
C ASN A 164 10.75 20.03 -7.54
N PRO A 165 11.12 21.20 -6.97
CA PRO A 165 11.77 22.28 -7.70
C PRO A 165 13.00 21.85 -8.52
N GLU A 166 13.68 20.78 -8.10
CA GLU A 166 14.81 20.21 -8.85
C GLU A 166 14.39 19.26 -10.00
N ALA A 167 13.20 18.64 -9.92
CA ALA A 167 12.69 17.71 -10.94
C ALA A 167 11.73 18.33 -11.96
N ILE A 168 11.11 19.47 -11.63
CA ILE A 168 10.00 20.05 -12.40
C ILE A 168 10.34 20.35 -13.87
N PHE A 169 11.61 20.70 -14.14
CA PHE A 169 12.10 20.98 -15.49
C PHE A 169 12.57 19.74 -16.24
N LEU A 170 12.80 18.61 -15.54
CA LEU A 170 13.26 17.36 -16.13
C LEU A 170 12.09 16.51 -16.66
N LYS A 171 10.96 16.51 -15.94
CA LYS A 171 9.76 15.72 -16.30
C LYS A 171 8.49 16.56 -16.16
N PRO A 172 8.11 17.36 -17.17
CA PRO A 172 6.87 18.12 -17.11
C PRO A 172 5.67 17.17 -17.15
N VAL A 173 4.97 17.05 -16.02
CA VAL A 173 3.73 16.26 -15.89
C VAL A 173 2.50 17.15 -15.86
N THR A 174 1.41 16.67 -16.47
CA THR A 174 0.12 17.38 -16.43
C THR A 174 -0.71 16.96 -15.21
N THR A 175 -1.63 17.81 -14.75
CA THR A 175 -2.57 17.46 -13.67
C THR A 175 -3.37 16.19 -13.99
N LEU A 176 -3.78 16.00 -15.25
CA LEU A 176 -4.48 14.80 -15.67
C LEU A 176 -3.61 13.55 -15.48
N GLN A 177 -2.33 13.63 -15.82
CA GLN A 177 -1.40 12.52 -15.65
C GLN A 177 -1.20 12.17 -14.17
N ILE A 178 -1.03 13.17 -13.30
CA ILE A 178 -0.96 12.97 -11.84
C ILE A 178 -2.19 12.24 -11.30
N LEU A 179 -3.39 12.62 -11.78
CA LEU A 179 -4.63 11.97 -11.40
C LEU A 179 -4.71 10.53 -11.92
N ILE A 180 -4.35 10.29 -13.18
CA ILE A 180 -4.35 8.96 -13.79
C ILE A 180 -3.33 8.04 -13.09
N CYS A 181 -2.11 8.52 -12.83
CA CYS A 181 -1.04 7.78 -12.13
C CYS A 181 -1.37 7.49 -10.66
N GLY A 182 -2.30 8.21 -10.02
CA GLY A 182 -2.76 7.88 -8.67
C GLY A 182 -4.03 7.02 -8.66
N PHE A 183 -5.07 7.45 -9.37
CA PHE A 183 -6.40 6.83 -9.30
C PHE A 183 -6.49 5.51 -10.06
N LEU A 184 -5.84 5.34 -11.22
CA LEU A 184 -5.91 4.06 -11.93
C LEU A 184 -5.22 2.93 -11.14
N PRO A 185 -3.99 3.10 -10.60
CA PRO A 185 -3.39 2.09 -9.72
C PRO A 185 -4.22 1.81 -8.47
N ALA A 186 -4.81 2.83 -7.85
CA ALA A 186 -5.69 2.64 -6.70
C ALA A 186 -6.97 1.86 -7.07
N MET A 187 -7.55 2.10 -8.24
CA MET A 187 -8.72 1.39 -8.74
C MET A 187 -8.41 -0.08 -9.06
N VAL A 188 -7.30 -0.34 -9.75
CA VAL A 188 -6.83 -1.71 -10.03
C VAL A 188 -6.46 -2.43 -8.73
N GLY A 189 -5.82 -1.72 -7.79
CA GLY A 189 -5.53 -2.20 -6.44
C GLY A 189 -6.80 -2.59 -5.69
N ALA A 190 -7.81 -1.71 -5.64
CA ALA A 190 -9.10 -1.98 -5.00
C ALA A 190 -9.82 -3.19 -5.63
N PHE A 191 -9.75 -3.33 -6.96
CA PHE A 191 -10.30 -4.51 -7.64
C PHE A 191 -9.54 -5.78 -7.26
N THR A 192 -8.21 -5.72 -7.22
CA THR A 192 -7.35 -6.83 -6.82
C THR A 192 -7.65 -7.27 -5.38
N GLU A 193 -7.74 -6.31 -4.46
CA GLU A 193 -8.10 -6.48 -3.05
C GLU A 193 -9.50 -7.07 -2.87
N SER A 194 -10.41 -6.79 -3.80
CA SER A 194 -11.78 -7.29 -3.74
C SER A 194 -11.91 -8.77 -4.10
N ILE A 195 -10.94 -9.36 -4.80
CA ILE A 195 -10.97 -10.75 -5.26
C ILE A 195 -10.49 -11.68 -4.15
N ARG A 196 -11.24 -12.76 -3.91
CA ARG A 196 -10.83 -13.84 -3.01
C ARG A 196 -9.60 -14.56 -3.56
N SER A 197 -8.53 -14.62 -2.79
CA SER A 197 -7.33 -15.37 -3.14
C SER A 197 -6.67 -15.96 -1.89
N ASN A 198 -5.88 -17.02 -2.08
CA ASN A 198 -5.00 -17.58 -1.06
C ASN A 198 -3.60 -16.93 -1.08
N ILE A 199 -3.34 -16.05 -2.05
CA ILE A 199 -2.09 -15.29 -2.13
C ILE A 199 -2.26 -14.02 -1.29
N ASN A 200 -1.21 -13.65 -0.55
CA ASN A 200 -1.16 -12.44 0.26
C ASN A 200 -1.62 -11.19 -0.51
N ASP A 201 -2.66 -10.55 0.01
CA ASP A 201 -3.33 -9.40 -0.61
C ASP A 201 -2.37 -8.22 -0.84
N ASN A 202 -1.45 -7.94 0.08
CA ASN A 202 -0.49 -6.85 -0.07
C ASN A 202 0.43 -7.06 -1.28
N ILE A 203 0.86 -8.30 -1.55
CA ILE A 203 1.69 -8.61 -2.73
C ILE A 203 0.88 -8.39 -4.00
N ARG A 204 -0.36 -8.89 -4.03
CA ARG A 204 -1.22 -8.81 -5.22
C ARG A 204 -1.55 -7.36 -5.55
N VAL A 205 -1.98 -6.59 -4.55
CA VAL A 205 -2.33 -5.17 -4.67
C VAL A 205 -1.10 -4.35 -5.05
N GLY A 206 0.04 -4.60 -4.41
CA GLY A 206 1.27 -3.87 -4.70
C GLY A 206 1.78 -4.13 -6.12
N LEU A 207 1.74 -5.39 -6.56
CA LEU A 207 2.10 -5.77 -7.93
C LEU A 207 1.14 -5.16 -8.96
N SER A 208 -0.17 -5.25 -8.73
CA SER A 208 -1.15 -4.74 -9.69
C SER A 208 -1.10 -3.21 -9.80
N ALA A 209 -0.92 -2.51 -8.67
CA ALA A 209 -0.68 -1.07 -8.66
C ALA A 209 0.64 -0.70 -9.37
N GLY A 210 1.73 -1.41 -9.07
CA GLY A 210 3.05 -1.16 -9.66
C GLY A 210 3.07 -1.35 -11.17
N VAL A 211 2.50 -2.45 -11.66
CA VAL A 211 2.33 -2.69 -13.10
C VAL A 211 1.48 -1.60 -13.74
N THR A 212 0.38 -1.20 -13.09
CA THR A 212 -0.53 -0.17 -13.64
C THR A 212 0.18 1.17 -13.77
N VAL A 213 0.85 1.65 -12.71
CA VAL A 213 1.54 2.95 -12.74
C VAL A 213 2.73 2.94 -13.71
N GLY A 214 3.49 1.84 -13.74
CA GLY A 214 4.62 1.68 -14.68
C GLY A 214 4.17 1.70 -16.14
N LEU A 215 3.05 1.04 -16.47
CA LEU A 215 2.48 1.07 -17.82
C LEU A 215 1.99 2.48 -18.20
N ILE A 216 1.33 3.19 -17.29
CA ILE A 216 0.87 4.56 -17.54
C ILE A 216 2.07 5.49 -17.78
N GLN A 217 3.08 5.43 -16.91
CA GLN A 217 4.30 6.22 -17.05
C GLN A 217 4.98 5.94 -18.39
N TRP A 218 5.14 4.67 -18.74
CA TRP A 218 5.74 4.26 -20.01
C TRP A 218 4.99 4.80 -21.23
N LEU A 219 3.65 4.71 -21.21
CA LEU A 219 2.80 5.17 -22.32
C LEU A 219 2.76 6.70 -22.46
N THR A 220 3.00 7.44 -21.37
CA THR A 220 2.82 8.90 -21.33
C THR A 220 4.13 9.67 -21.45
N LEU A 221 5.21 9.19 -20.84
CA LEU A 221 6.51 9.87 -20.81
C LEU A 221 7.67 9.03 -21.40
N GLY A 222 7.45 7.74 -21.61
CA GLY A 222 8.56 6.78 -21.73
C GLY A 222 9.18 6.51 -20.35
N ILE A 223 9.64 5.28 -20.11
CA ILE A 223 10.45 4.99 -18.92
C ILE A 223 11.87 5.46 -19.25
N SER A 224 12.46 6.27 -18.37
CA SER A 224 13.83 6.78 -18.53
C SER A 224 14.87 5.81 -17.97
#